data_AF-A0A4V3CVG9-F1
#
_entry.id   AF-A0A4V3CVG9-F1
#
_cell.length_a   1.000
_cell.length_b   1.000
_cell.length_c   1.000
_cell.angle_alpha   90.00
_cell.angle_beta   90.00
_cell.angle_gamma   90.00
#
_symmetry.space_group_name_H-M   'P 1'
#
loop_
_entity.id
_entity.type
_entity.pdbx_description
1 polymer ?
#
loop_
_entity_poly.entity_id
_entity_poly.type
_entity_poly.pdbx_seq_one_letter_code
_entity_poly.pdbx_strand_id
1 'polypeptide(L)'
;MTHDEVRIALGASRTKFKRSPSSEKPADDLYKEAGLFCYYDRDGKLEAIEFFRPATPEIAGIALFDVDLSTARTVVSRLDPNLEVDSAGFTSRLLGVGVYAPLAKDDETAPIEGVIAFRPGYYDD
;
A
#
# COMPACT_ATOMS: atom_id res chain seq x y z
N MET A 1 6.48 -12.66 6.15
CA MET A 1 5.38 -13.53 6.64
C MET A 1 4.88 -14.40 5.49
N THR A 2 4.40 -15.61 5.73
CA THR A 2 3.73 -16.46 4.73
C THR A 2 2.23 -16.16 4.66
N HIS A 3 1.54 -16.68 3.64
CA HIS A 3 0.07 -16.59 3.53
C HIS A 3 -0.67 -16.95 4.81
N ASP A 4 -0.28 -18.05 5.48
CA ASP A 4 -0.98 -18.53 6.66
C ASP A 4 -0.64 -17.72 7.90
N GLU A 5 0.59 -17.23 8.01
CA GLU A 5 0.95 -16.27 9.08
C GLU A 5 0.13 -14.98 8.96
N VAL A 6 -0.04 -14.44 7.74
CA VAL A 6 -0.87 -13.23 7.51
C VAL A 6 -2.34 -13.51 7.85
N ARG A 7 -2.89 -14.63 7.39
CA ARG A 7 -4.28 -15.02 7.71
C ARG A 7 -4.51 -15.19 9.21
N ILE A 8 -3.57 -15.82 9.92
CA ILE A 8 -3.66 -16.00 11.37
C ILE A 8 -3.58 -14.63 12.07
N ALA A 9 -2.67 -13.77 11.64
CA ALA A 9 -2.50 -12.43 12.23
C ALA A 9 -3.74 -11.53 12.03
N LEU A 10 -4.36 -11.59 10.84
CA LEU A 10 -5.53 -10.78 10.53
C LEU A 10 -6.84 -11.36 11.09
N GLY A 11 -6.89 -12.66 11.39
CA GLY A 11 -8.12 -13.32 11.83
C GLY A 11 -9.28 -13.25 10.82
N ALA A 12 -8.99 -12.89 9.57
CA ALA A 12 -9.98 -12.57 8.54
C ALA A 12 -9.98 -13.58 7.39
N SER A 13 -11.11 -13.64 6.69
CA SER A 13 -11.22 -14.45 5.47
C SER A 13 -10.43 -13.81 4.32
N ARG A 14 -9.88 -14.66 3.44
CA ARG A 14 -9.10 -14.23 2.28
C ARG A 14 -9.62 -14.85 0.99
N THR A 15 -9.52 -14.11 -0.10
CA THR A 15 -9.66 -14.64 -1.46
C THR A 15 -8.31 -14.57 -2.16
N LYS A 16 -7.87 -15.67 -2.77
CA LYS A 16 -6.66 -15.68 -3.57
C LYS A 16 -6.92 -15.11 -4.95
N PHE A 17 -5.97 -14.34 -5.48
CA PHE A 17 -6.05 -13.80 -6.84
C PHE A 17 -4.66 -13.69 -7.46
N LYS A 18 -4.60 -13.45 -8.77
CA LYS A 18 -3.37 -13.04 -9.44
C LYS A 18 -3.63 -11.73 -10.17
N ARG A 19 -2.73 -10.75 -10.02
CA ARG A 19 -2.78 -9.49 -10.79
C ARG A 19 -2.65 -9.75 -12.30
N SER A 20 -1.82 -10.72 -12.69
CA SER A 20 -1.74 -11.24 -14.06
C SER A 20 -1.93 -12.76 -14.07
N PRO A 21 -2.78 -13.32 -14.95
CA PRO A 21 -2.93 -14.77 -15.11
C PRO A 21 -1.61 -15.50 -15.42
N SER A 22 -0.67 -14.82 -16.09
CA SER A 22 0.64 -15.37 -16.46
C SER A 22 1.71 -15.25 -15.37
N SER A 23 1.40 -14.65 -14.21
CA SER A 23 2.40 -14.47 -13.15
C SER A 23 2.89 -15.83 -12.63
N GLU A 24 4.21 -16.00 -12.61
CA GLU A 24 4.88 -17.15 -11.98
C GLU A 24 4.94 -17.02 -10.45
N LYS A 25 4.70 -15.82 -9.90
CA LYS A 25 4.61 -15.61 -8.46
C LYS A 25 3.39 -16.40 -7.88
N PRO A 26 3.44 -16.79 -6.60
CA PRO A 26 2.27 -17.26 -5.87
C PRO A 26 1.06 -16.33 -6.02
N ALA A 27 -0.14 -16.86 -5.83
CA ALA A 27 -1.35 -16.04 -5.84
C ALA A 27 -1.36 -15.12 -4.61
N ASP A 28 -1.67 -13.85 -4.81
CA ASP A 28 -1.84 -12.83 -3.78
C ASP A 28 -3.12 -13.07 -2.97
N ASP A 29 -3.22 -12.44 -1.79
CA ASP A 29 -4.40 -12.52 -0.94
C ASP A 29 -5.16 -11.20 -0.89
N LEU A 30 -6.47 -11.26 -1.05
CA LEU A 30 -7.41 -10.17 -0.81
C LEU A 30 -8.16 -10.41 0.50
N TYR A 31 -8.01 -9.50 1.44
CA TYR A 31 -8.80 -9.43 2.67
C TYR A 31 -9.80 -8.27 2.56
N LYS A 32 -10.91 -8.53 1.85
CA LYS A 32 -11.87 -7.48 1.47
C LYS A 32 -12.46 -6.74 2.68
N GLU A 33 -12.78 -7.45 3.75
CA GLU A 33 -13.35 -6.88 4.98
C GLU A 33 -12.34 -6.02 5.74
N ALA A 34 -11.04 -6.36 5.66
CA ALA A 34 -9.96 -5.60 6.26
C ALA A 34 -9.45 -4.46 5.37
N GLY A 35 -9.82 -4.43 4.09
CA GLY A 35 -9.35 -3.43 3.12
C GLY A 35 -7.91 -3.63 2.69
N LEU A 36 -7.46 -4.88 2.49
CA LEU A 36 -6.05 -5.19 2.19
C LEU A 36 -5.89 -6.10 0.97
N PHE A 37 -4.92 -5.77 0.13
CA PHE A 37 -4.22 -6.71 -0.75
C PHE A 37 -2.87 -7.04 -0.14
N CYS A 38 -2.50 -8.32 -0.10
CA CYS A 38 -1.20 -8.79 0.36
C CYS A 38 -0.46 -9.43 -0.80
N TYR A 39 0.72 -8.90 -1.12
CA TYR A 39 1.59 -9.33 -2.21
C TYR A 39 2.72 -10.20 -1.73
N TYR A 40 3.02 -11.25 -2.49
CA TYR A 40 4.03 -12.22 -2.11
C TYR A 40 5.09 -12.38 -3.19
N ASP A 41 6.34 -12.51 -2.74
CA ASP A 41 7.46 -12.84 -3.60
C ASP A 41 7.41 -14.29 -4.11
N ARG A 42 8.39 -14.66 -4.93
CA ARG A 42 8.49 -16.01 -5.51
C ARG A 42 8.62 -17.12 -4.47
N ASP A 43 9.13 -16.80 -3.28
CA ASP A 43 9.29 -17.73 -2.16
C ASP A 43 8.04 -17.76 -1.24
N GLY A 44 6.97 -17.07 -1.63
CA GLY A 44 5.73 -16.99 -0.87
C GLY A 44 5.85 -16.17 0.41
N LYS A 45 6.77 -15.21 0.45
CA LYS A 45 6.94 -14.26 1.55
C LYS A 45 6.31 -12.92 1.19
N LEU A 46 5.56 -12.37 2.14
CA LEU A 46 4.94 -11.06 2.04
C LEU A 46 6.00 -10.00 1.71
N GLU A 47 5.79 -9.30 0.60
CA GLU A 47 6.68 -8.22 0.11
C GLU A 47 6.01 -6.85 0.14
N ALA A 48 4.68 -6.79 0.05
CA ALA A 48 3.93 -5.55 0.21
C ALA A 48 2.48 -5.79 0.67
N ILE A 49 1.89 -4.77 1.28
CA ILE A 49 0.48 -4.68 1.65
C ILE A 49 -0.06 -3.39 1.04
N GLU A 50 -1.07 -3.49 0.19
CA GLU A 50 -1.82 -2.34 -0.32
C GLU A 50 -3.15 -2.24 0.43
N PHE A 51 -3.35 -1.10 1.05
CA PHE A 51 -4.53 -0.72 1.79
C PHE A 51 -5.51 -0.01 0.87
N PHE A 52 -6.78 -0.28 1.07
CA PHE A 52 -7.92 0.46 0.52
C PHE A 52 -9.01 0.50 1.61
N ARG A 53 -10.06 1.32 1.42
CA ARG A 53 -11.15 1.38 2.40
C ARG A 53 -11.81 -0.01 2.53
N PRO A 54 -12.07 -0.51 3.76
CA PRO A 54 -12.24 0.25 5.00
C PRO A 54 -10.99 0.35 5.90
N ALA A 55 -9.81 -0.06 5.44
CA ALA A 55 -8.59 0.10 6.25
C ALA A 55 -8.35 1.57 6.61
N THR A 56 -7.71 1.83 7.75
CA THR A 56 -7.31 3.18 8.20
C THR A 56 -5.79 3.20 8.41
N PRO A 57 -4.98 3.12 7.35
CA PRO A 57 -3.53 3.18 7.48
C PRO A 57 -3.13 4.54 8.06
N GLU A 58 -2.31 4.50 9.11
CA GLU A 58 -1.82 5.68 9.81
C GLU A 58 -0.30 5.81 9.70
N ILE A 59 0.19 7.03 9.53
CA ILE A 59 1.62 7.35 9.64
C ILE A 59 1.79 8.61 10.47
N ALA A 60 2.69 8.58 11.45
CA ALA A 60 2.92 9.72 12.36
C ALA A 60 1.63 10.33 12.97
N GLY A 61 0.63 9.50 13.23
CA GLY A 61 -0.65 9.90 13.84
C GLY A 61 -1.66 10.55 12.89
N ILE A 62 -1.43 10.52 11.57
CA ILE A 62 -2.44 10.92 10.58
C ILE A 62 -3.04 9.69 9.89
N ALA A 63 -4.37 9.64 9.78
CA ALA A 63 -5.08 8.65 8.98
C ALA A 63 -5.01 9.05 7.50
N LEU A 64 -4.29 8.26 6.69
CA LEU A 64 -3.92 8.65 5.34
C LEU A 64 -5.11 8.76 4.38
N PHE A 65 -6.19 8.02 4.61
CA PHE A 65 -7.39 8.16 3.77
C PHE A 65 -8.29 9.34 4.16
N ASP A 66 -8.05 9.97 5.30
CA ASP A 66 -8.91 11.03 5.83
C ASP A 66 -8.26 12.43 5.70
N VAL A 67 -7.17 12.51 4.93
CA VAL A 67 -6.47 13.75 4.57
C VAL A 67 -6.28 13.83 3.05
N ASP A 68 -6.04 15.02 2.54
CA ASP A 68 -5.65 15.22 1.14
C ASP A 68 -4.19 14.83 0.87
N LEU A 69 -3.85 14.69 -0.42
CA LEU A 69 -2.50 14.31 -0.86
C LEU A 69 -1.43 15.29 -0.37
N SER A 70 -1.74 16.59 -0.34
CA SER A 70 -0.81 17.65 0.06
C SER A 70 -0.42 17.54 1.54
N THR A 71 -1.40 17.26 2.40
CA THR A 71 -1.23 17.05 3.83
C THR A 71 -0.42 15.79 4.09
N ALA A 72 -0.79 14.67 3.46
CA ALA A 72 -0.03 13.42 3.56
C ALA A 72 1.43 13.62 3.13
N ARG A 73 1.65 14.27 1.97
CA ARG A 73 3.00 14.58 1.45
C ARG A 73 3.79 15.46 2.43
N THR A 74 3.16 16.47 3.01
CA THR A 74 3.82 17.37 3.97
C THR A 74 4.29 16.64 5.21
N VAL A 75 3.49 15.70 5.72
CA VAL A 75 3.88 14.89 6.89
C VAL A 75 5.00 13.92 6.53
N VAL A 76 4.85 13.18 5.42
CA VAL A 76 5.82 12.15 5.03
C VAL A 76 7.17 12.76 4.62
N SER A 77 7.18 13.92 3.95
CA SER A 77 8.44 14.60 3.57
C SER A 77 9.29 15.08 4.75
N ARG A 78 8.70 15.26 5.94
CA ARG A 78 9.45 15.54 7.17
C ARG A 78 10.19 14.30 7.71
N LEU A 79 9.68 13.11 7.38
CA LEU A 79 10.26 11.83 7.76
C LEU A 79 11.26 11.34 6.70
N ASP A 80 10.98 11.62 5.42
CA ASP A 80 11.81 11.30 4.28
C ASP A 80 11.93 12.51 3.32
N PRO A 81 13.03 13.29 3.42
CA PRO A 81 13.27 14.42 2.51
C PRO A 81 13.47 14.03 1.04
N ASN A 82 13.73 12.76 0.74
CA ASN A 82 13.98 12.25 -0.62
C ASN A 82 12.74 11.57 -1.22
N LEU A 83 11.56 11.97 -0.79
CA LEU A 83 10.28 11.44 -1.26
C LEU A 83 10.18 11.54 -2.80
N GLU A 84 9.91 10.42 -3.46
CA GLU A 84 9.63 10.37 -4.89
C GLU A 84 8.18 10.83 -5.10
N VAL A 85 7.96 11.88 -5.88
CA VAL A 85 6.62 12.46 -6.08
C VAL A 85 6.29 12.56 -7.55
N ASP A 86 5.07 12.19 -7.91
CA ASP A 86 4.50 12.38 -9.24
C ASP A 86 3.11 13.03 -9.17
N SER A 87 2.40 13.09 -10.31
CA SER A 87 1.07 13.68 -10.38
C SER A 87 -0.04 12.82 -9.73
N ALA A 88 0.23 11.55 -9.49
CA ALA A 88 -0.73 10.55 -9.00
C ALA A 88 -0.43 10.11 -7.56
N GLY A 89 0.59 10.67 -6.91
CA GLY A 89 0.92 10.34 -5.53
C GLY A 89 2.39 10.53 -5.17
N PHE A 90 2.87 9.68 -4.27
CA PHE A 90 4.27 9.68 -3.84
C PHE A 90 4.72 8.32 -3.32
N THR A 91 6.03 8.10 -3.29
CA THR A 91 6.69 6.91 -2.73
C THR A 91 7.87 7.32 -1.85
N SER A 92 7.89 6.85 -0.61
CA SER A 92 9.04 6.88 0.28
C SER A 92 9.69 5.50 0.30
N ARG A 93 10.86 5.38 -0.30
CA ARG A 93 11.67 4.15 -0.22
C ARG A 93 12.31 3.97 1.16
N LEU A 94 12.57 5.07 1.87
CA LEU A 94 13.12 5.04 3.23
C LEU A 94 12.12 4.41 4.22
N LEU A 95 10.85 4.80 4.14
CA LEU A 95 9.80 4.32 5.04
C LEU A 95 9.12 3.05 4.51
N GLY A 96 9.32 2.72 3.23
CA GLY A 96 8.61 1.64 2.56
C GLY A 96 7.12 1.94 2.42
N VAL A 97 6.75 3.19 2.10
CA VAL A 97 5.35 3.62 1.99
C VAL A 97 5.11 4.34 0.68
N GLY A 98 4.00 4.01 0.00
CA GLY A 98 3.51 4.74 -1.16
C GLY A 98 2.06 5.18 -0.96
N VAL A 99 1.69 6.28 -1.60
CA VAL A 99 0.33 6.83 -1.61
C VAL A 99 -0.10 7.01 -3.06
N TYR A 100 -1.30 6.55 -3.37
CA TYR A 100 -1.90 6.63 -4.70
C TYR A 100 -3.20 7.45 -4.64
N ALA A 101 -3.22 8.56 -5.36
CA ALA A 101 -4.31 9.51 -5.50
C ALA A 101 -4.35 10.00 -6.97
N PRO A 102 -4.81 9.16 -7.92
CA PRO A 102 -4.68 9.42 -9.35
C PRO A 102 -5.49 10.62 -9.84
N LEU A 103 -6.54 10.97 -9.11
CA LEU A 103 -7.41 12.11 -9.41
C LEU A 103 -6.86 13.43 -8.84
N ALA A 104 -5.83 13.39 -8.00
CA ALA A 104 -5.26 14.58 -7.37
C ALA A 104 -4.67 15.60 -8.36
N LYS A 105 -4.26 15.13 -9.54
CA LYS A 105 -3.77 15.98 -10.64
C LYS A 105 -4.85 16.88 -11.23
N ASP A 106 -6.11 16.45 -11.17
CA ASP A 106 -7.26 17.13 -11.75
C ASP A 106 -8.08 17.86 -10.66
N ASP A 107 -8.04 17.33 -9.43
CA ASP A 107 -8.71 17.87 -8.25
C ASP A 107 -7.84 17.63 -7.00
N GLU A 108 -7.21 18.68 -6.47
CA GLU A 108 -6.33 18.59 -5.28
C GLU A 108 -7.07 18.10 -4.01
N THR A 109 -8.41 18.16 -4.00
CA THR A 109 -9.26 17.68 -2.91
C THR A 109 -9.69 16.22 -3.08
N ALA A 110 -9.32 15.60 -4.21
CA ALA A 110 -9.62 14.19 -4.46
C ALA A 110 -9.03 13.29 -3.38
N PRO A 111 -9.76 12.26 -2.96
CA PRO A 111 -9.31 11.37 -1.90
C PRO A 111 -8.10 10.54 -2.33
N ILE A 112 -7.27 10.18 -1.36
CA ILE A 112 -6.31 9.10 -1.52
C ILE A 112 -7.10 7.79 -1.71
N GLU A 113 -6.78 7.06 -2.77
CA GLU A 113 -7.46 5.82 -3.15
C GLU A 113 -6.73 4.57 -2.64
N GLY A 114 -5.41 4.66 -2.52
CA GLY A 114 -4.57 3.55 -2.07
C GLY A 114 -3.38 4.01 -1.25
N VAL A 115 -2.99 3.19 -0.29
CA VAL A 115 -1.72 3.31 0.44
C VAL A 115 -1.03 1.97 0.33
N ILE A 116 0.27 1.92 0.14
CA ILE A 116 1.04 0.68 0.13
C ILE A 116 2.15 0.75 1.17
N ALA A 117 2.34 -0.32 1.94
CA ALA A 117 3.51 -0.55 2.76
C ALA A 117 4.31 -1.72 2.18
N PHE A 118 5.61 -1.57 2.01
CA PHE A 118 6.44 -2.54 1.29
C PHE A 118 7.84 -2.68 1.90
N ARG A 119 8.44 -3.85 1.69
CA ARG A 119 9.83 -4.12 2.12
C ARG A 119 10.85 -3.49 1.15
N PRO A 120 12.10 -3.25 1.59
CA PRO A 120 13.19 -2.89 0.67
C PRO A 120 13.29 -3.87 -0.50
N GLY A 121 13.51 -3.35 -1.71
CA GLY A 121 13.59 -4.16 -2.93
C GLY A 121 12.27 -4.35 -3.69
N TYR A 122 11.11 -3.99 -3.12
CA TYR A 122 9.81 -4.22 -3.77
C TYR A 122 9.66 -3.55 -5.15
N TYR A 123 10.26 -2.37 -5.33
CA TYR A 123 10.25 -1.62 -6.60
C TYR A 123 11.57 -1.73 -7.38
N ASP A 124 12.43 -2.69 -7.04
CA ASP A 124 13.75 -2.87 -7.68
C ASP A 124 13.74 -3.98 -8.77
N ASP A 125 12.57 -4.56 -9.04
CA ASP A 125 12.31 -5.56 -10.08
C ASP A 125 12.28 -4.97 -11.50
#